data_AF-A0A2V9C4Y1-F1
#
_entry.id   AF-A0A2V9C4Y1-F1
#
_cell.length_a   1.000
_cell.length_b   1.000
_cell.length_c   1.000
_cell.angle_alpha   90.00
_cell.angle_beta   90.00
_cell.angle_gamma   90.00
#
_symmetry.space_group_name_H-M   'P 1'
#
loop_
_entity.id
_entity.type
_entity.pdbx_description
1 polymer ?
#
loop_
_entity_poly.entity_id
_entity_poly.type
_entity_poly.pdbx_seq_one_letter_code
_entity_poly.pdbx_strand_id
1 'polypeptide(L)'
;MSAAAVLEKLQGVRRKGEQWMARCPAHEDKGPSLSVRDENGKVLLHCFAGCTIESICGALEIKVNDLFAEGTARKSESGIVREAQQHIAGLRSRLTPMDRERPVTLIKTDEKNLDAAIARALALAVEGGLVQVVLDKETQ
;
A
#
# COMPACT_ATOMS: atom_id res chain seq x y z
N MET A 1 -2.20 7.75 11.41
CA MET A 1 -2.45 9.06 12.08
C MET A 1 -2.50 10.16 11.01
N SER A 2 -3.21 11.28 11.23
CA SER A 2 -3.25 12.42 10.27
C SER A 2 -2.18 13.47 10.59
N ALA A 3 -1.83 14.32 9.62
CA ALA A 3 -0.87 15.41 9.86
C ALA A 3 -1.34 16.37 10.98
N ALA A 4 -2.64 16.59 11.13
CA ALA A 4 -3.20 17.43 12.19
C ALA A 4 -2.82 16.93 13.60
N ALA A 5 -2.93 15.62 13.85
CA ALA A 5 -2.58 15.04 15.15
C ALA A 5 -1.07 15.13 15.47
N VAL A 6 -0.21 15.09 14.44
CA VAL A 6 1.23 15.33 14.63
C VAL A 6 1.50 16.79 14.97
N LEU A 7 0.79 17.73 14.33
CA LEU A 7 0.97 19.16 14.57
C LEU A 7 0.53 19.59 15.98
N GLU A 8 -0.47 18.94 16.58
CA GLU A 8 -0.89 19.20 17.96
C GLU A 8 0.19 18.90 19.00
N LYS A 9 1.11 17.98 18.69
CA LYS A 9 2.24 17.61 19.56
C LYS A 9 3.48 18.50 19.35
N LEU A 10 3.44 19.44 18.40
CA LEU A 10 4.58 20.25 18.00
C LEU A 10 4.44 21.71 18.47
N GLN A 11 5.57 22.37 18.70
CA GLN A 11 5.62 23.77 19.10
C GLN A 11 6.01 24.68 17.94
N GLY A 12 5.55 25.94 17.99
CA GLY A 12 5.92 26.96 17.01
C GLY A 12 5.41 26.68 15.59
N VAL A 13 4.30 25.94 15.48
CA VAL A 13 3.70 25.53 14.21
C VAL A 13 3.28 26.76 13.39
N ARG A 14 3.74 26.83 12.14
CA ARG A 14 3.38 27.86 11.16
C ARG A 14 3.13 27.23 9.81
N ARG A 15 2.04 27.60 9.16
CA ARG A 15 1.73 27.11 7.81
C ARG A 15 2.60 27.83 6.76
N LYS A 16 3.14 27.07 5.81
CA LYS A 16 3.97 27.55 4.70
C LYS A 16 3.54 26.84 3.40
N GLY A 17 2.51 27.36 2.75
CA GLY A 17 1.89 26.73 1.58
C GLY A 17 1.17 25.43 1.94
N GLU A 18 1.59 24.32 1.33
CA GLU A 18 1.04 22.97 1.53
C GLU A 18 1.72 22.18 2.67
N GLN A 19 2.67 22.80 3.37
CA GLN A 19 3.39 22.19 4.48
C GLN A 19 3.35 23.10 5.72
N TRP A 20 3.72 22.56 6.86
CA TRP A 20 3.87 23.27 8.11
C TRP A 20 5.33 23.24 8.55
N MET A 21 5.77 24.34 9.15
CA MET A 21 7.06 24.44 9.82
C MET A 21 6.84 24.45 11.32
N ALA A 22 7.60 23.66 12.06
CA ALA A 22 7.53 23.57 13.52
C ALA A 22 8.92 23.40 14.12
N ARG A 23 9.03 23.54 15.44
CA ARG A 23 10.27 23.19 16.16
C ARG A 23 10.43 21.68 16.20
N CYS A 24 11.63 21.20 15.93
CA CYS A 24 11.92 19.77 16.03
C CYS A 24 12.01 19.37 17.52
N PRO A 25 11.28 18.34 17.96
CA PRO A 25 11.35 17.87 19.35
C PRO A 25 12.58 17.00 19.64
N ALA A 26 13.28 16.53 18.61
CA ALA A 26 14.44 15.64 18.73
C ALA A 26 15.77 16.37 19.04
N HIS A 27 15.77 17.71 19.05
CA HIS A 27 16.90 18.52 19.49
C HIS A 27 16.40 19.82 20.12
N GLU A 28 17.30 20.54 20.80
CA GLU A 28 16.97 21.86 21.33
C GLU A 28 16.88 22.88 20.18
N ASP A 29 15.65 23.12 19.73
CA ASP A 29 15.40 23.92 18.54
C ASP A 29 14.99 25.37 18.90
N LYS A 30 15.81 26.34 18.48
CA LYS A 30 15.57 27.78 18.74
C LYS A 30 14.60 28.40 17.71
N GLY A 31 14.43 27.76 16.56
CA GLY A 31 13.55 28.21 15.47
C GLY A 31 12.74 27.05 14.89
N PRO A 32 11.86 27.24 13.92
CA PRO A 32 11.18 26.11 13.29
C PRO A 32 12.09 25.40 12.27
N SER A 33 12.66 24.25 12.62
CA SER A 33 13.53 23.44 11.74
C SER A 33 12.88 22.17 11.17
N LEU A 34 11.69 21.81 11.62
CA LEU A 34 10.95 20.62 11.17
C LEU A 34 9.89 21.01 10.14
N SER A 35 9.98 20.43 8.94
CA SER A 35 8.90 20.46 7.97
C SER A 35 7.98 19.24 8.16
N VAL A 36 6.68 19.50 8.15
CA VAL A 36 5.61 18.50 8.19
C VAL A 36 4.74 18.68 6.96
N ARG A 37 4.49 17.62 6.21
CA ARG A 37 3.59 17.64 5.04
C ARG A 37 2.69 16.42 5.07
N ASP A 38 1.42 16.59 4.69
CA ASP A 38 0.54 15.48 4.37
C ASP A 38 0.62 15.21 2.86
N GLU A 39 0.97 13.99 2.48
CA GLU A 39 1.02 13.54 1.09
C GLU A 39 0.23 12.25 0.94
N ASN A 40 -1.01 12.36 0.47
CA ASN A 40 -1.89 11.24 0.14
C ASN A 40 -1.98 10.17 1.24
N GLY A 41 -2.18 10.60 2.49
CA GLY A 41 -2.27 9.69 3.64
C GLY A 41 -0.93 9.28 4.22
N LYS A 42 0.15 10.00 3.91
CA LYS A 42 1.46 9.85 4.53
C LYS A 42 1.91 11.18 5.12
N VAL A 43 2.29 11.17 6.39
CA VAL A 43 2.87 12.33 7.06
C VAL A 43 4.39 12.31 6.84
N LEU A 44 4.88 13.22 6.00
CA LEU A 44 6.31 13.39 5.77
C LEU A 44 6.89 14.35 6.80
N LEU A 45 7.93 13.89 7.49
CA LEU A 45 8.70 14.66 8.46
C LEU A 45 10.12 14.85 7.95
N HIS A 46 10.59 16.10 7.93
CA HIS A 46 11.97 16.41 7.54
C HIS A 46 12.55 17.50 8.44
N CYS A 47 13.59 17.15 9.19
CA CYS A 47 14.33 18.11 10.01
C CYS A 47 15.56 18.61 9.26
N PHE A 48 15.63 19.92 9.02
CA PHE A 48 16.76 20.54 8.32
C PHE A 48 18.07 20.56 9.14
N ALA A 49 18.01 20.21 10.44
CA ALA A 49 19.18 20.04 11.29
C ALA A 49 19.77 18.61 11.26
N GLY A 50 19.12 17.66 10.57
CA GLY A 50 19.62 16.30 10.38
C GLY A 50 19.13 15.25 11.38
N CYS A 51 18.11 15.54 12.20
CA CYS A 51 17.49 14.52 13.05
C CYS A 51 16.88 13.39 12.21
N THR A 52 17.03 12.17 12.70
CA THR A 52 16.40 10.99 12.08
C THR A 52 14.89 10.98 12.35
N ILE A 53 14.14 10.28 11.49
CA ILE A 53 12.69 10.09 11.66
C ILE A 53 12.40 9.37 12.98
N GLU A 54 13.22 8.39 13.33
CA GLU A 54 13.11 7.60 14.56
C GLU A 54 13.28 8.47 15.79
N SER A 55 14.26 9.38 15.80
CA SER A 55 14.46 10.33 16.91
C SER A 55 13.27 11.29 17.05
N ILE A 56 12.72 11.78 15.94
CA ILE A 56 11.55 12.68 15.95
C ILE A 56 10.31 11.94 16.46
N CYS A 57 10.03 10.76 15.92
CA CYS A 57 8.91 9.91 16.36
C CYS A 57 9.04 9.52 17.85
N GLY A 58 10.24 9.17 18.30
CA GLY A 58 10.53 8.86 19.70
C GLY A 58 10.22 10.03 20.63
N ALA A 59 10.64 11.25 20.25
CA ALA A 59 10.35 12.46 21.04
C ALA A 59 8.86 12.85 21.03
N LEU A 60 8.10 12.45 20.01
CA LEU A 60 6.65 12.66 19.89
C LEU A 60 5.81 11.55 20.54
N GLU A 61 6.46 10.49 21.05
CA GLU A 61 5.82 9.28 21.58
C GLU A 61 4.88 8.61 20.57
N ILE A 62 5.29 8.58 19.30
CA ILE A 62 4.58 7.88 18.20
C ILE A 62 5.52 6.88 17.53
N LYS A 63 4.96 5.90 16.84
CA LYS A 63 5.73 4.96 16.01
C LYS A 63 5.83 5.50 14.59
N VAL A 64 6.90 5.11 13.88
CA VAL A 64 7.07 5.45 12.46
C VAL A 64 5.88 4.97 11.63
N ASN A 65 5.30 3.81 11.97
CA ASN A 65 4.11 3.28 11.31
C ASN A 65 2.89 4.19 11.45
N ASP A 66 2.80 4.99 12.51
CA ASP A 66 1.66 5.89 12.73
C ASP A 66 1.64 7.04 11.71
N LEU A 67 2.78 7.35 11.08
CA LEU A 67 2.89 8.36 10.01
C LEU A 67 2.20 7.94 8.72
N PHE A 68 1.83 6.67 8.58
CA PHE A 68 1.14 6.14 7.41
C PHE A 68 -0.33 5.88 7.77
N ALA A 69 -1.25 6.34 6.93
CA ALA A 69 -2.66 5.97 7.05
C ALA A 69 -2.81 4.46 6.84
N GLU A 70 -3.56 3.80 7.72
CA GLU A 70 -3.96 2.39 7.58
C GLU A 70 -4.64 2.22 6.22
N GLY A 71 -3.94 1.57 5.29
CA GLY A 71 -4.37 1.41 3.90
C GLY A 71 -3.34 1.83 2.84
N THR A 72 -2.29 2.58 3.20
CA THR A 72 -1.21 2.97 2.27
C THR A 72 0.09 2.19 2.45
N ALA A 73 0.13 1.22 3.37
CA ALA A 73 1.13 0.18 3.36
C ALA A 73 0.99 -0.56 2.03
N ARG A 74 1.81 -0.19 1.04
CA ARG A 74 2.04 -1.01 -0.14
C ARG A 74 2.37 -2.38 0.44
N LYS A 75 1.46 -3.35 0.32
CA LYS A 75 1.73 -4.73 0.75
C LYS A 75 3.10 -5.03 0.15
N SER A 76 4.12 -5.19 0.98
CA SER A 76 5.45 -5.51 0.49
C SER A 76 5.26 -6.87 -0.15
N GLU A 77 5.16 -6.91 -1.48
CA GLU A 77 5.14 -8.17 -2.19
C GLU A 77 6.37 -8.95 -1.70
N SER A 78 6.13 -10.15 -1.18
CA SER A 78 7.20 -11.03 -0.74
C SER A 78 8.27 -11.06 -1.84
N GLY A 79 9.55 -11.07 -1.46
CA GLY A 79 10.65 -11.14 -2.42
C GLY A 79 10.45 -12.26 -3.46
N ILE A 80 9.83 -13.36 -3.01
CA ILE A 80 9.44 -14.51 -3.82
C ILE A 80 8.41 -14.13 -4.91
N VAL A 81 7.42 -13.30 -4.58
CA VAL A 81 6.39 -12.83 -5.53
C VAL A 81 7.02 -11.93 -6.58
N ARG A 82 7.90 -11.01 -6.16
CA ARG A 82 8.60 -10.10 -7.09
C ARG A 82 9.51 -10.88 -8.05
N GLU A 83 10.24 -11.87 -7.53
CA GLU A 83 11.12 -12.73 -8.31
C GLU A 83 10.32 -13.60 -9.30
N ALA A 84 9.22 -14.20 -8.84
CA ALA A 84 8.31 -14.94 -9.72
C ALA A 84 7.74 -14.05 -10.84
N GLN A 85 7.35 -12.82 -10.53
CA GLN A 85 6.86 -11.87 -11.53
C GLN A 85 7.91 -11.53 -12.59
N GLN A 86 9.17 -11.33 -12.19
CA GLN A 86 10.28 -11.07 -13.11
C GLN A 86 10.51 -12.26 -14.05
N HIS A 87 10.49 -13.49 -13.53
CA HIS A 87 10.58 -14.70 -14.36
C HIS A 87 9.38 -14.87 -15.31
N ILE A 88 8.16 -14.62 -14.82
CA ILE A 88 6.93 -14.73 -15.62
C ILE A 88 6.90 -13.69 -16.75
N ALA A 89 7.42 -12.48 -16.53
CA ALA A 89 7.49 -11.44 -17.56
C ALA A 89 8.27 -11.91 -18.80
N GLY A 90 9.40 -12.59 -18.60
CA GLY A 90 10.17 -13.19 -19.69
C GLY A 90 9.39 -14.26 -20.46
N LEU A 91 8.57 -15.07 -19.77
CA LEU A 91 7.74 -16.10 -20.40
C LEU A 91 6.57 -15.51 -21.19
N ARG A 92 5.93 -14.44 -20.69
CA ARG A 92 4.85 -13.73 -21.41
C ARG A 92 5.28 -13.18 -22.77
N SER A 93 6.54 -12.75 -22.89
CA SER A 93 7.09 -12.28 -24.16
C SER A 93 7.11 -13.38 -25.25
N ARG A 94 7.10 -14.66 -24.86
CA ARG A 94 7.12 -15.82 -25.76
C ARG A 94 5.73 -16.30 -26.17
N LEU A 95 4.68 -15.79 -25.53
CA LEU A 95 3.30 -16.11 -25.88
C LEU A 95 2.91 -15.39 -27.18
N THR A 96 2.17 -16.09 -28.05
CA THR A 96 1.56 -15.47 -29.24
C THR A 96 0.53 -14.42 -28.81
N PRO A 97 0.15 -13.44 -29.65
CA PRO A 97 -0.93 -12.50 -29.34
C PRO A 97 -2.22 -13.22 -28.91
N MET A 98 -2.56 -14.34 -29.55
CA MET A 98 -3.71 -15.17 -29.18
C MET A 98 -3.58 -15.79 -27.78
N ASP A 99 -2.36 -16.16 -27.35
CA ASP A 99 -2.11 -16.71 -26.01
C ASP A 99 -1.97 -15.63 -24.94
N ARG A 100 -1.66 -14.39 -25.32
CA ARG A 100 -1.61 -13.23 -24.39
C ARG A 100 -2.99 -12.70 -24.02
N GLU A 101 -3.94 -12.79 -24.95
CA GLU A 101 -5.25 -12.14 -24.84
C GLU A 101 -6.42 -13.10 -24.61
N ARG A 102 -6.17 -14.43 -24.52
CA ARG A 102 -7.21 -15.42 -24.30
C ARG A 102 -8.00 -15.07 -23.03
N PRO A 103 -9.25 -14.58 -23.15
CA PRO A 103 -9.98 -14.06 -22.01
C PRO A 103 -10.35 -15.24 -21.11
N VAL A 104 -9.89 -15.20 -19.86
CA VAL A 104 -10.27 -16.17 -18.84
C VAL A 104 -11.46 -15.61 -18.08
N THR A 105 -12.58 -16.33 -18.10
CA THR A 105 -13.72 -16.00 -17.24
C THR A 105 -13.42 -16.47 -15.82
N LEU A 106 -13.42 -15.55 -14.87
CA LEU A 106 -13.23 -15.85 -13.45
C LEU A 106 -14.59 -16.06 -12.78
N ILE A 107 -14.79 -17.25 -12.20
CA ILE A 107 -15.97 -17.54 -11.37
C ILE A 107 -15.50 -17.57 -9.92
N LYS A 108 -15.80 -16.50 -9.18
CA LYS A 108 -15.59 -16.48 -7.73
C LYS A 108 -16.72 -17.22 -7.03
N THR A 109 -16.39 -18.07 -6.06
CA THR A 109 -17.36 -18.84 -5.29
C THR A 109 -16.87 -19.09 -3.87
N ASP A 110 -17.78 -19.47 -2.98
CA ASP A 110 -17.47 -19.98 -1.64
C ASP A 110 -17.66 -21.51 -1.58
N GLU A 111 -17.33 -22.13 -0.45
CA GLU A 111 -17.47 -23.59 -0.29
C GLU A 111 -18.93 -24.07 -0.41
N LYS A 112 -19.91 -23.25 -0.03
CA LYS A 112 -21.34 -23.62 -0.08
C LYS A 112 -21.86 -23.63 -1.51
N ASN A 113 -21.27 -22.83 -2.40
CA ASN A 113 -21.70 -22.63 -3.78
C ASN A 113 -20.77 -23.29 -4.81
N LEU A 114 -19.84 -24.13 -4.37
CA LEU A 114 -18.81 -24.72 -5.24
C LEU A 114 -19.38 -25.54 -6.39
N ASP A 115 -20.38 -26.39 -6.14
CA ASP A 115 -20.98 -27.24 -7.17
C ASP A 115 -21.63 -26.43 -8.30
N ALA A 116 -22.35 -25.37 -7.94
CA ALA A 116 -22.96 -24.46 -8.91
C ALA A 116 -21.89 -23.72 -9.75
N ALA A 117 -20.79 -23.33 -9.11
CA ALA A 117 -19.66 -22.70 -9.80
C ALA A 117 -18.95 -23.65 -10.76
N ILE A 118 -18.75 -24.92 -10.38
CA ILE A 118 -18.19 -25.96 -11.24
C ILE A 118 -19.11 -26.22 -12.44
N ALA A 119 -20.41 -26.37 -12.21
CA ALA A 119 -21.38 -26.59 -13.28
C ALA A 119 -21.36 -25.45 -14.31
N ARG A 120 -21.34 -24.19 -13.84
CA ARG A 120 -21.23 -23.01 -14.70
C ARG A 120 -19.90 -22.98 -15.46
N ALA A 121 -18.79 -23.37 -14.81
CA ALA A 121 -17.48 -23.41 -15.45
C ALA A 121 -17.44 -24.43 -16.60
N LEU A 122 -17.99 -25.62 -16.38
CA LEU A 122 -18.06 -26.67 -17.39
C LEU A 122 -18.91 -26.25 -18.59
N ALA A 123 -20.06 -25.60 -18.35
CA ALA A 123 -20.91 -25.08 -19.43
C ALA A 123 -20.16 -24.08 -20.33
N LEU A 124 -19.50 -23.09 -19.71
CA LEU A 124 -18.71 -22.09 -20.43
C LEU A 124 -17.49 -22.70 -21.14
N ALA A 125 -16.88 -23.75 -20.58
CA ALA A 125 -15.79 -24.47 -21.22
C ALA A 125 -16.23 -25.24 -22.47
N VAL A 126 -17.43 -25.84 -22.45
CA VAL A 126 -18.02 -26.50 -23.63
C VAL A 126 -18.30 -25.49 -24.75
N GLU A 127 -18.65 -24.25 -24.41
CA GLU A 127 -18.80 -23.13 -25.35
C GLU A 127 -17.46 -22.58 -25.87
N GLY A 128 -16.33 -23.18 -25.48
CA GLY A 128 -14.99 -22.80 -25.92
C GLY A 128 -14.33 -21.70 -25.09
N GLY A 129 -14.92 -21.31 -23.96
CA GLY A 129 -14.34 -20.36 -23.03
C GLY A 129 -13.23 -20.97 -22.17
N LEU A 130 -12.18 -20.20 -21.87
CA LEU A 130 -11.26 -20.51 -20.78
C LEU A 130 -11.86 -20.01 -19.48
N VAL A 131 -11.96 -20.89 -18.48
CA VAL A 131 -12.61 -20.58 -17.21
C VAL A 131 -11.72 -20.98 -16.04
N GLN A 132 -11.66 -20.13 -15.03
CA GLN A 132 -11.00 -20.44 -13.77
C GLN A 132 -11.97 -20.17 -12.61
N VAL A 133 -12.20 -21.21 -11.79
CA VAL A 133 -12.99 -21.08 -10.56
C VAL A 133 -12.04 -20.70 -9.42
N VAL A 134 -12.39 -19.64 -8.69
CA VAL A 134 -11.61 -19.14 -7.56
C VAL A 134 -12.46 -19.28 -6.31
N LEU A 135 -12.01 -20.12 -5.39
CA LEU A 135 -12.60 -20.21 -4.07
C LEU A 135 -12.18 -18.98 -3.27
N ASP A 136 -13.12 -18.10 -2.95
CA ASP A 136 -12.89 -16.97 -2.08
C ASP A 136 -12.86 -17.49 -0.64
N LYS A 137 -11.65 -17.62 -0.10
CA LYS A 137 -11.47 -17.81 1.33
C LYS A 137 -11.63 -16.44 1.96
N GLU A 138 -12.87 -16.03 2.22
CA GLU A 138 -13.09 -14.87 3.09
C GLU A 138 -12.22 -15.07 4.34
N THR A 139 -11.32 -14.11 4.52
CA THR A 139 -10.54 -13.99 5.75
C THR A 139 -11.56 -13.66 6.84
N GLN A 140 -11.66 -14.53 7.85
CA GLN A 140 -12.47 -14.30 9.05
C GLN A 140 -12.33 -12.87 9.58
#